data_AF-A0A543IWS3-F1
#
_entry.id   AF-A0A543IWS3-F1
#
_cell.length_a   1.000
_cell.length_b   1.000
_cell.length_c   1.000
_cell.angle_alpha   90.00
_cell.angle_beta   90.00
_cell.angle_gamma   90.00
#
_symmetry.space_group_name_H-M   'P 1'
#
loop_
_entity.id
_entity.type
_entity.pdbx_description
1 polymer ?
#
loop_
_entity_poly.entity_id
_entity_poly.type
_entity_poly.pdbx_seq_one_letter_code
_entity_poly.pdbx_strand_id
1 'polypeptide(L)'
;MERLTFFGLPNEQSQELLEKFLSPICRRHGLQLVVAGEKENRATAMIHQRFSTFVVWDCSVEGPENVYRAFNMWSKLSKKNLLVSRTPLPRNVLAHHQCAPIHGHTLTNDVLAEWLDSHIFAVLRGTPATYRPQRSDLATNWWLNRPGGYFLSFRGSHQAEAERWREMFQQESRTTVRMVPPNEYSYPTEVVTQQQMWEGVARLGYEMHAAGHVIIFQTGDYFDSFWTSSELLLTLARCGWNGRRLISRAEHDRPGWGPLTAEFVASPHGTALLPFKDGIRARSIPGLAPEAIDRLAKLLNNGDPLTSAPETQVPPEGLAKLIALITRRRLGFYDPEFMSEDYWHVVRVPCPRCRPRGRRPEEVDWFRHMHLADSSPAVDYFGYFPARREELERGTVRCPGCGSQLRLVNRRGVRTLWVPVMTTERDQDRPVIQEHKVWEVETS
;
A
#
# COMPACT_ATOMS: atom_id res chain seq x y z
N MET A 1 9.73 16.95 -30.04
CA MET A 1 10.82 16.27 -29.32
C MET A 1 10.24 15.77 -28.01
N GLU A 2 10.40 14.49 -27.71
CA GLU A 2 9.93 13.93 -26.44
C GLU A 2 10.77 14.49 -25.29
N ARG A 3 10.14 14.69 -24.14
CA ARG A 3 10.75 15.39 -23.00
C ARG A 3 10.71 14.53 -21.75
N LEU A 4 11.82 14.48 -21.02
CA LEU A 4 11.92 13.95 -19.68
C LEU A 4 12.20 15.10 -18.71
N THR A 5 11.35 15.28 -17.70
CA THR A 5 11.64 16.21 -16.59
C THR A 5 12.15 15.44 -15.39
N PHE A 6 13.24 15.91 -14.78
CA PHE A 6 13.78 15.36 -13.55
C PHE A 6 13.56 16.31 -12.37
N PHE A 7 12.91 15.81 -11.32
CA PHE A 7 12.82 16.45 -10.01
C PHE A 7 13.84 15.76 -9.10
N GLY A 8 14.98 16.40 -8.88
CA GLY A 8 16.07 15.90 -8.06
C GLY A 8 16.18 16.58 -6.70
N LEU A 9 16.92 15.94 -5.80
CA LEU A 9 17.39 16.53 -4.55
C LEU A 9 18.65 17.39 -4.80
N PRO A 10 18.88 18.45 -4.02
CA PRO A 10 20.12 19.22 -4.07
C PRO A 10 21.23 18.51 -3.28
N ASN A 11 21.56 17.27 -3.67
CA ASN A 11 22.60 16.46 -3.04
C ASN A 11 23.44 15.69 -4.08
N GLU A 12 24.60 15.19 -3.66
CA GLU A 12 25.56 14.51 -4.54
C GLU A 12 24.96 13.27 -5.21
N GLN A 13 24.13 12.51 -4.50
CA GLN A 13 23.54 11.27 -5.01
C GLN A 13 22.51 11.52 -6.11
N SER A 14 21.66 12.54 -5.96
CA SER A 14 20.71 12.96 -6.99
C SER A 14 21.43 13.60 -8.18
N GLN A 15 22.50 14.36 -7.94
CA GLN A 15 23.33 14.90 -9.01
C GLN A 15 24.03 13.80 -9.80
N GLU A 16 24.52 12.77 -9.12
CA GLU A 16 25.09 11.59 -9.75
C GLU A 16 24.05 10.85 -10.61
N LEU A 17 22.84 10.61 -10.08
CA LEU A 17 21.73 10.02 -10.83
C LEU A 17 21.43 10.81 -12.11
N LEU A 18 21.44 12.15 -12.01
CA LEU A 18 21.20 13.05 -13.14
C LEU A 18 22.31 12.97 -14.19
N GLU A 19 23.57 13.14 -13.79
CA GLU A 19 24.69 13.33 -14.70
C GLU A 19 25.20 12.01 -15.28
N LYS A 20 25.40 11.00 -14.42
CA LYS A 20 26.01 9.72 -14.84
C LYS A 20 25.01 8.77 -15.47
N PHE A 21 23.71 8.90 -15.17
CA PHE A 21 22.71 7.94 -15.60
C PHE A 21 21.60 8.54 -16.46
N LEU A 22 20.81 9.49 -15.93
CA LEU A 22 19.66 10.06 -16.66
C LEU A 22 20.08 10.82 -17.91
N SER A 23 21.17 11.58 -17.88
CA SER A 23 21.69 12.30 -19.04
C SER A 23 22.08 11.34 -20.17
N PRO A 24 22.89 10.27 -19.94
CA PRO A 24 23.12 9.22 -20.94
C PRO A 24 21.86 8.50 -21.42
N ILE A 25 20.93 8.15 -20.52
CA ILE A 25 19.65 7.50 -20.88
C ILE A 25 18.85 8.40 -21.84
N CYS A 26 18.73 9.69 -21.52
CA CYS A 26 18.03 10.65 -22.38
C CYS A 26 18.69 10.77 -23.76
N ARG A 27 20.02 10.84 -23.84
CA ARG A 27 20.74 10.86 -25.13
C ARG A 27 20.49 9.60 -25.95
N ARG A 28 20.53 8.43 -25.31
CA ARG A 28 20.31 7.13 -25.96
C ARG A 28 18.92 7.01 -26.57
N HIS A 29 17.91 7.55 -25.89
CA HIS A 29 16.51 7.49 -26.32
C HIS A 29 16.00 8.75 -27.03
N GLY A 30 16.87 9.73 -27.32
CA GLY A 30 16.50 10.96 -28.02
C GLY A 30 15.57 11.89 -27.24
N LEU A 31 15.62 11.85 -25.90
CA LEU A 31 14.77 12.64 -25.01
C LEU A 31 15.44 13.98 -24.66
N GLN A 32 14.64 15.05 -24.65
CA GLN A 32 15.03 16.33 -24.07
C GLN A 32 15.00 16.23 -22.54
N LEU A 33 16.17 16.29 -21.90
CA LEU A 33 16.26 16.38 -20.45
C LEU A 33 15.99 17.81 -19.96
N VAL A 34 15.07 17.97 -19.03
CA VAL A 34 14.76 19.22 -18.33
C VAL A 34 14.92 18.97 -16.82
N VAL A 35 15.74 19.75 -16.15
CA VAL A 35 15.92 19.67 -14.69
C VAL A 35 15.00 20.69 -14.04
N ALA A 36 14.14 20.23 -13.14
CA ALA A 36 13.24 21.08 -12.38
C ALA A 36 14.02 21.84 -11.29
N GLY A 37 13.63 23.08 -11.00
CA GLY A 37 14.34 23.91 -10.03
C GLY A 37 14.20 23.44 -8.57
N GLU A 38 15.10 23.89 -7.70
CA GLU A 38 15.08 23.62 -6.26
C GLU A 38 13.96 24.34 -5.49
N LYS A 39 13.10 25.12 -6.14
CA LYS A 39 11.99 25.82 -5.47
C LYS A 39 10.64 25.54 -6.13
N GLU A 40 10.60 24.49 -6.95
CA GLU A 40 9.38 24.10 -7.64
C GLU A 40 8.30 23.71 -6.63
N ASN A 41 7.07 24.09 -6.94
CA ASN A 41 5.89 23.84 -6.12
C ASN A 41 4.90 22.96 -6.91
N ARG A 42 3.72 22.71 -6.34
CA ARG A 42 2.71 21.87 -6.98
C ARG A 42 2.23 22.41 -8.32
N ALA A 43 2.07 23.73 -8.45
CA ALA A 43 1.55 24.34 -9.67
C ALA A 43 2.55 24.19 -10.83
N THR A 44 3.84 24.40 -10.57
CA THR A 44 4.88 24.23 -11.58
C THR A 44 5.15 22.75 -11.89
N ALA A 45 5.07 21.86 -10.90
CA ALA A 45 5.07 20.42 -11.13
C ALA A 45 3.96 19.97 -12.09
N MET A 46 2.74 20.51 -11.94
CA MET A 46 1.64 20.19 -12.86
C MET A 46 1.94 20.65 -14.30
N ILE A 47 2.62 21.78 -14.48
CA ILE A 47 3.07 22.26 -15.79
C ILE A 47 4.06 21.26 -16.40
N HIS A 48 5.08 20.84 -15.66
CA HIS A 48 6.04 19.83 -16.13
C HIS A 48 5.35 18.50 -16.49
N GLN A 49 4.45 18.01 -15.66
CA GLN A 49 3.68 16.79 -15.92
C GLN A 49 2.84 16.87 -17.21
N ARG A 50 2.31 18.05 -17.53
CA ARG A 50 1.53 18.26 -18.75
C ARG A 50 2.37 18.15 -20.02
N PHE A 51 3.56 18.74 -20.02
CA PHE A 51 4.39 18.89 -21.22
C PHE A 51 5.46 17.81 -21.41
N SER A 52 5.71 16.99 -20.40
CA SER A 52 6.70 15.92 -20.48
C SER A 52 6.09 14.59 -20.91
N THR A 53 6.90 13.80 -21.62
CA THR A 53 6.63 12.39 -21.92
C THR A 53 6.84 11.57 -20.65
N PHE A 54 7.94 11.86 -19.94
CA PHE A 54 8.29 11.25 -18.66
C PHE A 54 8.57 12.32 -17.60
N VAL A 55 8.22 12.02 -16.36
CA VAL A 55 8.65 12.82 -15.20
C VAL A 55 9.27 11.88 -14.19
N VAL A 56 10.57 12.04 -13.95
CA VAL A 56 11.31 11.27 -12.96
C VAL A 56 11.35 12.04 -11.65
N TRP A 57 10.93 11.38 -10.57
CA TRP A 57 10.93 11.93 -9.21
C TRP A 57 11.95 11.20 -8.37
N ASP A 58 13.01 11.89 -7.94
CA ASP A 58 13.89 11.39 -6.89
C ASP A 58 13.24 11.62 -5.52
N CYS A 59 12.55 10.59 -5.05
CA CYS A 59 11.75 10.57 -3.85
C CYS A 59 12.56 10.15 -2.60
N SER A 60 13.88 10.09 -2.69
CA SER A 60 14.76 9.72 -1.56
C SER A 60 14.63 10.70 -0.38
N VAL A 61 14.72 10.17 0.83
CA VAL A 61 14.67 10.92 2.09
C VAL A 61 16.05 10.85 2.72
N GLU A 62 16.92 11.77 2.30
CA GLU A 62 18.35 11.80 2.65
C GLU A 62 18.76 13.11 3.35
N GLY A 63 17.77 13.90 3.75
CA GLY A 63 17.97 15.22 4.35
C GLY A 63 16.66 16.01 4.46
N PRO A 64 16.76 17.30 4.84
CA PRO A 64 15.60 18.17 5.00
C PRO A 64 14.95 18.53 3.66
N GLU A 65 15.75 18.64 2.59
CA GLU A 65 15.26 18.92 1.24
C GLU A 65 14.72 17.65 0.58
N ASN A 66 13.53 17.75 0.00
CA ASN A 66 12.90 16.64 -0.70
C ASN A 66 11.86 17.12 -1.73
N VAL A 67 11.56 16.27 -2.70
CA VAL A 67 10.63 16.60 -3.81
C VAL A 67 9.16 16.63 -3.37
N TYR A 68 8.85 16.21 -2.15
CA TYR A 68 7.47 16.04 -1.67
C TYR A 68 6.69 17.35 -1.55
N ARG A 69 7.37 18.51 -1.54
CA ARG A 69 6.73 19.84 -1.66
C ARG A 69 6.05 20.08 -3.02
N ALA A 70 6.62 19.53 -4.09
CA ALA A 70 6.11 19.65 -5.45
C ALA A 70 5.21 18.45 -5.82
N PHE A 71 5.31 17.38 -5.04
CA PHE A 71 4.57 16.14 -5.22
C PHE A 71 3.07 16.32 -4.89
N ASN A 72 2.21 15.66 -5.66
CA ASN A 72 0.76 15.75 -5.52
C ASN A 72 0.09 14.41 -5.91
N MET A 73 -1.23 14.31 -5.75
CA MET A 73 -1.98 13.12 -6.13
C MET A 73 -1.80 12.73 -7.61
N TRP A 74 -1.70 13.69 -8.53
CA TRP A 74 -1.50 13.42 -9.96
C TRP A 74 -0.12 12.82 -10.27
N SER A 75 0.91 13.20 -9.50
CA SER A 75 2.23 12.59 -9.56
C SER A 75 2.17 11.08 -9.27
N LYS A 76 1.24 10.64 -8.41
CA LYS A 76 1.01 9.23 -8.07
C LYS A 76 0.22 8.47 -9.15
N LEU A 77 -0.79 9.13 -9.73
CA LEU A 77 -1.79 8.52 -10.62
C LEU A 77 -1.39 8.47 -12.10
N SER A 78 -0.50 9.36 -12.55
CA SER A 78 -0.15 9.40 -13.98
C SER A 78 0.94 8.38 -14.33
N LYS A 79 0.68 7.60 -15.39
CA LYS A 79 1.63 6.63 -15.98
C LYS A 79 2.91 7.26 -16.55
N LYS A 80 2.96 8.59 -16.66
CA LYS A 80 4.17 9.31 -17.09
C LYS A 80 5.18 9.50 -15.97
N ASN A 81 4.73 9.41 -14.71
CA ASN A 81 5.58 9.65 -13.56
C ASN A 81 6.31 8.35 -13.17
N LEU A 82 7.63 8.47 -13.04
CA LEU A 82 8.55 7.40 -12.63
C LEU A 82 9.16 7.81 -11.30
N LEU A 83 8.74 7.17 -10.21
CA LEU A 83 9.30 7.42 -8.88
C LEU A 83 10.51 6.55 -8.67
N VAL A 84 11.61 7.14 -8.23
CA VAL A 84 12.80 6.41 -7.82
C VAL A 84 13.21 6.85 -6.43
N SER A 85 13.77 5.93 -5.65
CA SER A 85 14.22 6.25 -4.31
C SER A 85 15.33 5.32 -3.85
N ARG A 86 16.39 5.89 -3.28
CA ARG A 86 17.48 5.14 -2.63
C ARG A 86 17.13 4.70 -1.22
N THR A 87 16.14 5.34 -0.61
CA THR A 87 15.59 5.03 0.72
C THR A 87 14.15 4.54 0.59
N PRO A 88 13.58 3.88 1.60
CA PRO A 88 12.17 3.49 1.54
C PRO A 88 11.28 4.72 1.30
N LEU A 89 10.29 4.58 0.41
CA LEU A 89 9.28 5.62 0.21
C LEU A 89 8.46 5.79 1.50
N PRO A 90 7.92 6.99 1.75
CA PRO A 90 6.95 7.18 2.83
C PRO A 90 5.83 6.17 2.73
N ARG A 91 5.41 5.64 3.88
CA ARG A 91 4.45 4.54 3.96
C ARG A 91 3.14 4.83 3.24
N ASN A 92 2.71 6.08 3.18
CA ASN A 92 1.49 6.51 2.47
C ASN A 92 1.73 6.99 1.03
N VAL A 93 2.88 6.68 0.43
CA VAL A 93 3.21 6.99 -0.97
C VAL A 93 3.22 5.70 -1.79
N LEU A 94 2.28 5.62 -2.74
CA LEU A 94 2.20 4.58 -3.77
C LEU A 94 2.02 5.27 -5.12
N ALA A 95 2.73 4.83 -6.15
CA ALA A 95 2.56 5.35 -7.51
C ALA A 95 2.52 4.23 -8.56
N HIS A 96 2.05 4.58 -9.76
CA HIS A 96 1.94 3.65 -10.89
C HIS A 96 3.28 2.97 -11.26
N HIS A 97 4.35 3.76 -11.27
CA HIS A 97 5.69 3.28 -11.58
C HIS A 97 6.63 3.77 -10.49
N GLN A 98 7.16 2.84 -9.70
CA GLN A 98 8.12 3.15 -8.67
C GLN A 98 9.20 2.08 -8.54
N CYS A 99 10.42 2.52 -8.23
CA CYS A 99 11.53 1.68 -7.80
C CYS A 99 12.10 2.25 -6.50
N ALA A 100 11.92 1.51 -5.40
CA ALA A 100 12.41 1.88 -4.09
C ALA A 100 12.79 0.62 -3.29
N PRO A 101 13.62 0.72 -2.24
CA PRO A 101 13.85 -0.42 -1.35
C PRO A 101 12.63 -0.66 -0.44
N ILE A 102 12.48 -1.91 0.01
CA ILE A 102 11.61 -2.22 1.15
C ILE A 102 12.18 -1.62 2.45
N HIS A 103 11.34 -1.51 3.48
CA HIS A 103 11.75 -0.94 4.77
C HIS A 103 12.99 -1.64 5.35
N GLY A 104 13.98 -0.85 5.78
CA GLY A 104 15.25 -1.34 6.34
C GLY A 104 16.36 -1.60 5.32
N HIS A 105 16.11 -1.35 4.03
CA HIS A 105 17.09 -1.48 2.94
C HIS A 105 17.35 -0.15 2.25
N THR A 106 18.46 -0.07 1.51
CA THR A 106 18.83 1.06 0.65
C THR A 106 19.22 0.57 -0.74
N LEU A 107 19.06 1.44 -1.74
CA LEU A 107 19.47 1.19 -3.13
C LEU A 107 20.56 2.14 -3.58
N THR A 108 21.29 1.72 -4.60
CA THR A 108 22.27 2.54 -5.32
C THR A 108 21.66 3.12 -6.59
N ASN A 109 22.27 4.18 -7.12
CA ASN A 109 21.85 4.79 -8.38
C ASN A 109 21.91 3.83 -9.57
N ASP A 110 22.82 2.84 -9.58
CA ASP A 110 22.91 1.84 -10.64
C ASP A 110 21.60 1.05 -10.79
N VAL A 111 21.01 0.62 -9.67
CA VAL A 111 19.74 -0.14 -9.66
C VAL A 111 18.61 0.73 -10.16
N LEU A 112 18.54 1.99 -9.71
CA LEU A 112 17.52 2.94 -10.15
C LEU A 112 17.65 3.23 -11.64
N ALA A 113 18.88 3.39 -12.14
CA ALA A 113 19.17 3.67 -13.54
C ALA A 113 18.83 2.50 -14.45
N GLU A 114 19.17 1.27 -14.06
CA GLU A 114 18.81 0.06 -14.81
C GLU A 114 17.29 -0.05 -14.96
N TRP A 115 16.56 0.15 -13.87
CA TRP A 115 15.10 0.16 -13.89
C TRP A 115 14.55 1.29 -14.77
N LEU A 116 15.04 2.52 -14.62
CA LEU A 116 14.61 3.67 -15.41
C LEU A 116 14.83 3.45 -16.92
N ASP A 117 16.01 2.99 -17.31
CA ASP A 117 16.37 2.74 -18.71
C ASP A 117 15.47 1.67 -19.33
N SER A 118 15.31 0.53 -18.63
CA SER A 118 14.42 -0.54 -19.07
C SER A 118 12.97 -0.06 -19.21
N HIS A 119 12.49 0.77 -18.28
CA HIS A 119 11.11 1.23 -18.26
C HIS A 119 10.84 2.29 -19.34
N ILE A 120 11.75 3.26 -19.48
CA ILE A 120 11.69 4.28 -20.54
C ILE A 120 11.72 3.60 -21.92
N PHE A 121 12.66 2.68 -22.14
CA PHE A 121 12.74 1.92 -23.38
C PHE A 121 11.42 1.20 -23.69
N ALA A 122 10.86 0.50 -22.70
CA ALA A 122 9.63 -0.26 -22.87
C ALA A 122 8.44 0.63 -23.24
N VAL A 123 8.27 1.76 -22.53
CA VAL A 123 7.19 2.71 -22.80
C VAL A 123 7.33 3.33 -24.19
N LEU A 124 8.55 3.75 -24.58
CA LEU A 124 8.81 4.32 -25.90
C LEU A 124 8.56 3.33 -27.06
N ARG A 125 8.76 2.04 -26.81
CA ARG A 125 8.54 0.97 -27.80
C ARG A 125 7.11 0.40 -27.78
N GLY A 126 6.26 0.84 -26.85
CA GLY A 126 4.92 0.26 -26.67
C GLY A 126 4.94 -1.20 -26.22
N THR A 127 6.04 -1.64 -25.61
CA THR A 127 6.22 -3.01 -25.09
C THR A 127 6.07 -3.04 -23.58
N PRO A 128 5.65 -4.18 -22.98
CA PRO A 128 5.66 -4.34 -21.54
C PRO A 128 7.08 -4.18 -20.99
N ALA A 129 7.25 -3.41 -19.92
CA ALA A 129 8.54 -3.29 -19.24
C ALA A 129 8.89 -4.63 -18.56
N THR A 130 9.77 -5.41 -19.17
CA THR A 130 10.31 -6.64 -18.58
C THR A 130 11.59 -6.31 -17.82
N TYR A 131 11.48 -5.54 -16.75
CA TYR A 131 12.50 -5.63 -15.70
C TYR A 131 12.29 -7.00 -15.01
N ARG A 132 13.31 -7.62 -14.43
CA ARG A 132 13.10 -8.68 -13.43
C ARG A 132 13.99 -8.30 -12.27
N PRO A 133 13.42 -7.95 -11.11
CA PRO A 133 14.26 -7.57 -10.00
C PRO A 133 15.01 -8.84 -9.60
N GLN A 134 16.33 -8.85 -9.79
CA GLN A 134 17.15 -9.96 -9.31
C GLN A 134 17.20 -9.98 -7.77
N ARG A 135 16.78 -8.89 -7.12
CA ARG A 135 16.91 -8.66 -5.68
C ARG A 135 15.57 -8.67 -4.98
N SER A 136 15.52 -9.36 -3.83
CA SER A 136 14.33 -9.50 -2.98
C SER A 136 14.07 -8.29 -2.06
N ASP A 137 14.99 -7.32 -2.00
CA ASP A 137 14.92 -6.13 -1.17
C ASP A 137 14.23 -4.93 -1.87
N LEU A 138 13.67 -5.14 -3.06
CA LEU A 138 13.07 -4.10 -3.89
C LEU A 138 11.54 -4.02 -3.69
N ALA A 139 11.08 -2.88 -3.19
CA ALA A 139 9.68 -2.45 -3.27
C ALA A 139 9.44 -1.84 -4.66
N THR A 140 8.86 -2.62 -5.55
CA THR A 140 8.63 -2.23 -6.94
C THR A 140 7.15 -2.42 -7.26
N ASN A 141 6.46 -1.39 -7.77
CA ASN A 141 5.07 -1.53 -8.18
C ASN A 141 4.97 -2.05 -9.60
N TRP A 142 5.18 -3.35 -9.75
CA TRP A 142 5.01 -4.09 -10.99
C TRP A 142 3.57 -4.11 -11.51
N TRP A 143 2.62 -3.68 -10.68
CA TRP A 143 1.26 -4.13 -10.79
C TRP A 143 0.50 -3.58 -12.00
N LEU A 144 1.04 -2.53 -12.65
CA LEU A 144 0.48 -1.97 -13.87
C LEU A 144 1.18 -2.43 -15.16
N ASN A 145 2.28 -3.18 -15.05
CA ASN A 145 3.09 -3.68 -16.17
C ASN A 145 3.22 -5.22 -16.24
N ARG A 146 2.60 -5.97 -15.31
CA ARG A 146 2.37 -7.43 -15.17
C ARG A 146 3.06 -8.40 -16.17
N PRO A 147 3.60 -9.56 -15.72
CA PRO A 147 2.87 -10.44 -14.77
C PRO A 147 3.70 -11.26 -13.75
N GLY A 148 3.21 -11.28 -12.51
CA GLY A 148 2.91 -12.54 -11.82
C GLY A 148 1.58 -13.06 -12.35
N GLY A 149 1.46 -14.27 -12.87
CA GLY A 149 0.17 -14.83 -13.33
C GLY A 149 -0.83 -15.01 -12.18
N TYR A 150 -0.32 -15.22 -10.97
CA TYR A 150 -1.09 -15.51 -9.77
C TYR A 150 -0.55 -14.73 -8.56
N PHE A 151 -1.42 -14.37 -7.63
CA PHE A 151 -1.07 -13.80 -6.32
C PHE A 151 -1.41 -14.83 -5.26
N LEU A 152 -0.47 -15.15 -4.38
CA LEU A 152 -0.67 -16.11 -3.30
C LEU A 152 -1.01 -15.36 -2.01
N SER A 153 -2.24 -15.52 -1.55
CA SER A 153 -2.66 -15.12 -0.21
C SER A 153 -2.37 -16.27 0.76
N PHE A 154 -1.57 -16.00 1.79
CA PHE A 154 -1.14 -17.01 2.76
C PHE A 154 -0.91 -16.39 4.13
N ARG A 155 -0.93 -17.23 5.16
CA ARG A 155 -0.64 -16.81 6.52
C ARG A 155 0.87 -16.74 6.75
N GLY A 156 1.38 -15.57 7.16
CA GLY A 156 2.82 -15.36 7.39
C GLY A 156 3.52 -16.32 8.36
N SER A 157 2.82 -16.88 9.37
CA SER A 157 3.36 -17.94 10.23
C SER A 157 3.71 -19.23 9.49
N HIS A 158 3.20 -19.40 8.26
CA HIS A 158 3.41 -20.56 7.39
C HIS A 158 4.16 -20.19 6.11
N GLN A 159 4.98 -19.13 6.13
CA GLN A 159 5.71 -18.65 4.95
C GLN A 159 6.52 -19.77 4.27
N ALA A 160 7.30 -20.55 5.03
CA ALA A 160 8.11 -21.62 4.47
C ALA A 160 7.28 -22.74 3.81
N GLU A 161 6.04 -22.98 4.28
CA GLU A 161 5.13 -23.92 3.64
C GLU A 161 4.55 -23.34 2.35
N ALA A 162 4.11 -22.08 2.37
CA ALA A 162 3.59 -21.38 1.21
C ALA A 162 4.64 -21.20 0.11
N GLU A 163 5.91 -20.94 0.45
CA GLU A 163 7.02 -20.84 -0.50
C GLU A 163 7.31 -22.18 -1.18
N ARG A 164 7.34 -23.28 -0.42
CA ARG A 164 7.50 -24.64 -0.99
C ARG A 164 6.34 -24.99 -1.92
N TRP A 165 5.10 -24.69 -1.51
CA TRP A 165 3.93 -24.90 -2.36
C TRP A 165 4.01 -24.07 -3.64
N ARG A 166 4.40 -22.79 -3.52
CA ARG A 166 4.58 -21.88 -4.65
C ARG A 166 5.58 -22.44 -5.65
N GLU A 167 6.75 -22.87 -5.19
CA GLU A 167 7.81 -23.41 -6.07
C GLU A 167 7.34 -24.63 -6.84
N MET A 168 6.70 -25.58 -6.16
CA MET A 168 6.09 -26.76 -6.77
C MET A 168 5.06 -26.36 -7.84
N PHE A 169 4.13 -25.46 -7.51
CA PHE A 169 3.11 -24.99 -8.44
C PHE A 169 3.70 -24.29 -9.66
N GLN A 170 4.69 -23.42 -9.47
CA GLN A 170 5.34 -22.71 -10.58
C GLN A 170 6.08 -23.66 -11.53
N GLN A 171 6.71 -24.71 -11.00
CA GLN A 171 7.38 -25.74 -11.81
C GLN A 171 6.38 -26.51 -12.70
N GLU A 172 5.24 -26.91 -12.13
CA GLU A 172 4.25 -27.70 -12.86
C GLU A 172 3.42 -26.88 -13.86
N SER A 173 2.92 -25.72 -13.42
CA SER A 173 2.02 -24.87 -14.21
C SER A 173 2.75 -23.95 -15.19
N ARG A 174 4.07 -23.84 -15.09
CA ARG A 174 4.92 -22.91 -15.87
C ARG A 174 4.44 -21.46 -15.79
N THR A 175 3.84 -21.08 -14.68
CA THR A 175 3.38 -19.72 -14.41
C THR A 175 4.17 -19.06 -13.28
N THR A 176 4.00 -17.76 -13.13
CA THR A 176 4.58 -16.99 -12.04
C THR A 176 3.56 -16.79 -10.93
N VAL A 177 3.99 -17.01 -9.68
CA VAL A 177 3.17 -16.77 -8.51
C VAL A 177 3.87 -15.72 -7.65
N ARG A 178 3.16 -14.63 -7.39
CA ARG A 178 3.65 -13.52 -6.56
C ARG A 178 3.25 -13.74 -5.11
N MET A 179 4.20 -13.49 -4.22
CA MET A 179 3.99 -13.35 -2.78
C MET A 179 4.44 -11.95 -2.39
N VAL A 180 3.74 -11.33 -1.43
CA VAL A 180 4.22 -10.09 -0.82
C VAL A 180 5.46 -10.42 0.00
N PRO A 181 6.60 -9.72 -0.22
CA PRO A 181 7.76 -9.83 0.64
C PRO A 181 7.42 -9.69 2.12
N PRO A 182 8.05 -10.49 3.00
CA PRO A 182 7.81 -10.37 4.43
C PRO A 182 8.15 -8.97 4.92
N ASN A 183 7.30 -8.46 5.82
CA ASN A 183 7.47 -7.16 6.50
C ASN A 183 7.29 -5.90 5.63
N GLU A 184 6.86 -6.02 4.38
CA GLU A 184 6.70 -4.86 3.50
C GLU A 184 5.68 -3.85 4.07
N TYR A 185 4.48 -4.31 4.45
CA TYR A 185 3.41 -3.41 4.90
C TYR A 185 3.36 -3.23 6.41
N SER A 186 3.54 -4.31 7.20
CA SER A 186 3.66 -4.23 8.66
C SER A 186 4.32 -5.47 9.24
N TYR A 187 4.93 -5.35 10.42
CA TYR A 187 5.36 -6.50 11.22
C TYR A 187 4.18 -7.14 11.97
N PRO A 188 4.23 -8.46 12.25
CA PRO A 188 3.17 -9.15 13.01
C PRO A 188 2.86 -8.54 14.38
N THR A 189 3.84 -7.89 14.99
CA THR A 189 3.79 -7.27 16.32
C THR A 189 3.81 -5.75 16.26
N GLU A 190 3.74 -5.16 15.06
CA GLU A 190 3.78 -3.71 14.87
C GLU A 190 2.53 -3.05 15.44
N VAL A 191 2.75 -1.96 16.16
CA VAL A 191 1.73 -1.02 16.59
C VAL A 191 1.44 -0.08 15.42
N VAL A 192 0.20 -0.08 14.95
CA VAL A 192 -0.23 0.65 13.74
C VAL A 192 -1.50 1.44 14.00
N THR A 193 -1.73 2.54 13.29
CA THR A 193 -3.03 3.23 13.35
C THR A 193 -4.08 2.47 12.53
N GLN A 194 -5.36 2.76 12.76
CA GLN A 194 -6.44 2.16 11.97
C GLN A 194 -6.29 2.51 10.48
N GLN A 195 -5.95 3.76 10.17
CA GLN A 195 -5.68 4.17 8.79
C GLN A 195 -4.53 3.36 8.18
N GLN A 196 -3.42 3.16 8.90
CA GLN A 196 -2.26 2.40 8.41
C GLN A 196 -2.58 0.91 8.16
N MET A 197 -3.51 0.32 8.91
CA MET A 197 -4.00 -1.04 8.66
C MET A 197 -4.73 -1.09 7.31
N TRP A 198 -5.71 -0.21 7.10
CA TRP A 198 -6.52 -0.18 5.88
C TRP A 198 -5.74 0.30 4.65
N GLU A 199 -4.69 1.12 4.84
CA GLU A 199 -3.72 1.46 3.80
C GLU A 199 -2.97 0.21 3.31
N GLY A 200 -2.50 -0.65 4.22
CA GLY A 200 -1.90 -1.92 3.85
C GLY A 200 -2.88 -2.83 3.09
N VAL A 201 -4.15 -2.86 3.49
CA VAL A 201 -5.20 -3.59 2.77
C VAL A 201 -5.42 -3.03 1.37
N ALA A 202 -5.45 -1.70 1.19
CA ALA A 202 -5.56 -1.08 -0.12
C ALA A 202 -4.36 -1.46 -1.03
N ARG A 203 -3.13 -1.44 -0.49
CA ARG A 203 -1.92 -1.92 -1.19
C ARG A 203 -2.06 -3.38 -1.63
N LEU A 204 -2.51 -4.27 -0.74
CA LEU A 204 -2.78 -5.67 -1.09
C LEU A 204 -3.82 -5.81 -2.21
N GLY A 205 -4.86 -4.97 -2.21
CA GLY A 205 -5.84 -4.92 -3.30
C GLY A 205 -5.22 -4.60 -4.66
N TYR A 206 -4.23 -3.71 -4.70
CA TYR A 206 -3.44 -3.43 -5.91
C TYR A 206 -2.57 -4.61 -6.31
N GLU A 207 -1.99 -5.34 -5.36
CA GLU A 207 -1.19 -6.53 -5.65
C GLU A 207 -2.02 -7.72 -6.13
N MET A 208 -3.26 -7.87 -5.65
CA MET A 208 -4.20 -8.85 -6.19
C MET A 208 -4.66 -8.45 -7.59
N HIS A 209 -4.88 -7.15 -7.81
CA HIS A 209 -5.00 -6.57 -9.15
C HIS A 209 -3.65 -6.52 -9.90
N ALA A 210 -2.59 -7.02 -9.30
CA ALA A 210 -1.36 -7.56 -9.88
C ALA A 210 -1.43 -8.83 -10.68
N ALA A 211 -2.13 -9.76 -10.09
CA ALA A 211 -2.13 -11.09 -10.60
C ALA A 211 -3.37 -11.33 -11.43
N GLY A 212 -4.50 -10.71 -11.06
CA GLY A 212 -5.79 -10.91 -11.74
C GLY A 212 -6.39 -12.26 -11.39
N HIS A 213 -5.57 -13.13 -10.83
CA HIS A 213 -5.92 -14.36 -10.20
C HIS A 213 -5.31 -14.43 -8.79
N VAL A 214 -6.12 -14.77 -7.79
CA VAL A 214 -5.68 -14.99 -6.42
C VAL A 214 -5.80 -16.46 -6.04
N ILE A 215 -4.69 -17.04 -5.58
CA ILE A 215 -4.66 -18.36 -4.98
C ILE A 215 -4.69 -18.18 -3.47
N ILE A 216 -5.64 -18.84 -2.82
CA ILE A 216 -5.83 -18.79 -1.37
C ILE A 216 -5.21 -20.06 -0.77
N PHE A 217 -4.08 -19.89 -0.08
CA PHE A 217 -3.42 -20.92 0.72
C PHE A 217 -3.91 -20.83 2.16
N GLN A 218 -5.04 -21.51 2.44
CA GLN A 218 -5.69 -21.45 3.74
C GLN A 218 -5.12 -22.50 4.71
N THR A 219 -4.40 -22.02 5.74
CA THR A 219 -3.97 -22.79 6.90
C THR A 219 -5.03 -22.75 8.03
N GLY A 220 -4.85 -23.55 9.09
CA GLY A 220 -5.80 -23.62 10.21
C GLY A 220 -5.94 -22.32 11.02
N ASP A 221 -4.94 -21.45 10.99
CA ASP A 221 -4.92 -20.14 11.65
C ASP A 221 -5.09 -18.97 10.65
N TYR A 222 -5.55 -19.26 9.43
CA TYR A 222 -5.69 -18.24 8.38
C TYR A 222 -6.63 -17.12 8.80
N PHE A 223 -7.72 -17.41 9.52
CA PHE A 223 -8.69 -16.40 9.98
C PHE A 223 -8.31 -15.72 11.30
N ASP A 224 -7.17 -16.07 11.90
CA ASP A 224 -6.66 -15.41 13.09
C ASP A 224 -5.96 -14.08 12.76
N SER A 225 -5.64 -13.84 11.49
CA SER A 225 -4.94 -12.63 11.06
C SER A 225 -5.88 -11.67 10.34
N PHE A 226 -5.80 -10.40 10.75
CA PHE A 226 -6.44 -9.29 10.07
C PHE A 226 -6.08 -9.22 8.58
N TRP A 227 -4.81 -9.50 8.25
CA TRP A 227 -4.28 -9.36 6.89
C TRP A 227 -4.88 -10.38 5.92
N THR A 228 -4.78 -11.67 6.22
CA THR A 228 -5.36 -12.76 5.41
C THR A 228 -6.88 -12.68 5.37
N SER A 229 -7.54 -12.30 6.47
CA SER A 229 -8.98 -12.04 6.48
C SER A 229 -9.36 -10.88 5.56
N SER A 230 -8.53 -9.81 5.51
CA SER A 230 -8.74 -8.67 4.61
C SER A 230 -8.49 -9.04 3.14
N GLU A 231 -7.48 -9.86 2.83
CA GLU A 231 -7.23 -10.38 1.48
C GLU A 231 -8.41 -11.23 0.99
N LEU A 232 -8.95 -12.10 1.85
CA LEU A 232 -10.14 -12.87 1.50
C LEU A 232 -11.39 -11.97 1.35
N LEU A 233 -11.57 -10.98 2.22
CA LEU A 233 -12.64 -9.99 2.13
C LEU A 233 -12.59 -9.24 0.78
N LEU A 234 -11.41 -8.77 0.37
CA LEU A 234 -11.17 -8.17 -0.94
C LEU A 234 -11.48 -9.17 -2.07
N THR A 235 -11.07 -10.43 -1.92
CA THR A 235 -11.31 -11.48 -2.92
C THR A 235 -12.81 -11.74 -3.06
N LEU A 236 -13.54 -11.89 -1.95
CA LEU A 236 -14.98 -12.06 -1.91
C LEU A 236 -15.68 -10.91 -2.62
N ALA A 237 -15.36 -9.66 -2.27
CA ALA A 237 -15.98 -8.48 -2.85
C ALA A 237 -15.76 -8.37 -4.38
N ARG A 238 -14.65 -8.92 -4.89
CA ARG A 238 -14.26 -8.86 -6.31
C ARG A 238 -14.66 -10.08 -7.13
N CYS A 239 -14.73 -11.26 -6.50
CA CYS A 239 -15.01 -12.55 -7.16
C CYS A 239 -16.47 -13.01 -6.99
N GLY A 240 -17.18 -12.56 -5.94
CA GLY A 240 -18.48 -13.11 -5.53
C GLY A 240 -19.51 -12.03 -5.17
N TRP A 241 -20.73 -12.19 -5.69
CA TRP A 241 -21.94 -11.41 -5.39
C TRP A 241 -21.79 -9.87 -5.41
N ASN A 242 -22.27 -9.25 -6.49
CA ASN A 242 -22.26 -7.79 -6.69
C ASN A 242 -20.91 -7.16 -7.03
N GLY A 243 -19.98 -7.88 -7.68
CA GLY A 243 -18.85 -7.24 -8.36
C GLY A 243 -19.30 -6.09 -9.27
N ARG A 244 -20.54 -6.13 -9.80
CA ARG A 244 -21.16 -4.99 -10.48
C ARG A 244 -21.41 -3.76 -9.60
N ARG A 245 -21.75 -3.85 -8.30
CA ARG A 245 -22.06 -2.68 -7.47
C ARG A 245 -20.85 -1.83 -7.09
N LEU A 246 -19.74 -2.44 -6.66
CA LEU A 246 -18.43 -1.75 -6.50
C LEU A 246 -18.07 -1.04 -7.83
N ILE A 247 -18.13 -1.81 -8.92
CA ILE A 247 -17.78 -1.31 -10.27
C ILE A 247 -18.77 -0.24 -10.81
N SER A 248 -20.03 -0.17 -10.36
CA SER A 248 -21.10 0.55 -11.10
C SER A 248 -21.37 2.02 -10.77
N ARG A 249 -20.68 2.71 -9.85
CA ARG A 249 -21.07 4.13 -9.57
C ARG A 249 -19.98 5.20 -9.57
N ALA A 250 -18.72 4.83 -9.73
CA ALA A 250 -17.61 5.76 -10.03
C ALA A 250 -16.26 5.04 -10.26
N GLU A 251 -16.20 3.72 -10.12
CA GLU A 251 -14.95 2.97 -9.99
C GLU A 251 -14.47 2.29 -11.27
N HIS A 252 -15.23 2.39 -12.37
CA HIS A 252 -14.82 1.79 -13.65
C HIS A 252 -13.51 2.38 -14.20
N ASP A 253 -13.17 3.61 -13.78
CA ASP A 253 -11.95 4.30 -14.17
C ASP A 253 -10.87 4.32 -13.08
N ARG A 254 -11.08 3.67 -11.92
CA ARG A 254 -10.02 3.55 -10.91
C ARG A 254 -9.00 2.52 -11.37
N PRO A 255 -7.72 2.90 -11.58
CA PRO A 255 -6.66 1.92 -11.81
C PRO A 255 -6.64 0.97 -10.61
N GLY A 256 -6.64 -0.35 -10.80
CA GLY A 256 -6.60 -1.30 -9.67
C GLY A 256 -7.90 -2.09 -9.39
N TRP A 257 -9.04 -1.64 -9.90
CA TRP A 257 -10.36 -2.12 -9.44
C TRP A 257 -11.17 -2.79 -10.55
N GLY A 258 -10.62 -3.88 -11.11
CA GLY A 258 -11.28 -4.76 -12.07
C GLY A 258 -11.74 -6.11 -11.48
N PRO A 259 -12.51 -6.91 -12.26
CA PRO A 259 -12.90 -8.26 -11.87
C PRO A 259 -11.66 -9.12 -11.57
N LEU A 260 -11.79 -9.97 -10.57
CA LEU A 260 -10.74 -10.86 -10.09
C LEU A 260 -11.25 -12.30 -10.20
N THR A 261 -10.34 -13.22 -10.51
CA THR A 261 -10.61 -14.66 -10.36
C THR A 261 -9.85 -15.18 -9.16
N ALA A 262 -10.35 -16.25 -8.56
CA ALA A 262 -9.68 -16.84 -7.41
C ALA A 262 -9.89 -18.34 -7.35
N GLU A 263 -8.98 -19.01 -6.67
CA GLU A 263 -9.00 -20.45 -6.41
C GLU A 263 -8.43 -20.72 -5.03
N PHE A 264 -8.83 -21.84 -4.44
CA PHE A 264 -8.27 -22.31 -3.18
C PHE A 264 -7.30 -23.45 -3.44
N VAL A 265 -6.21 -23.50 -2.68
CA VAL A 265 -5.36 -24.70 -2.67
C VAL A 265 -6.16 -25.88 -2.11
N ALA A 266 -6.25 -26.98 -2.85
CA ALA A 266 -7.01 -28.16 -2.43
C ALA A 266 -6.32 -28.89 -1.28
N SER A 267 -4.98 -28.98 -1.35
CA SER A 267 -4.12 -29.64 -0.37
C SER A 267 -2.75 -28.95 -0.36
N PRO A 268 -2.14 -28.72 0.81
CA PRO A 268 -0.78 -28.15 0.88
C PRO A 268 0.29 -29.08 0.27
N HIS A 269 -0.02 -30.36 0.10
CA HIS A 269 0.89 -31.38 -0.44
C HIS A 269 0.73 -31.61 -1.95
N GLY A 270 -0.10 -30.81 -2.64
CA GLY A 270 -0.28 -30.90 -4.08
C GLY A 270 -0.59 -29.55 -4.72
N THR A 271 -0.59 -29.50 -6.04
CA THR A 271 -0.82 -28.27 -6.82
C THR A 271 -2.27 -28.08 -7.25
N ALA A 272 -3.15 -29.04 -6.91
CA ALA A 272 -4.55 -28.98 -7.27
C ALA A 272 -5.23 -27.75 -6.66
N LEU A 273 -6.01 -27.07 -7.50
CA LEU A 273 -6.79 -25.91 -7.14
C LEU A 273 -8.27 -26.24 -7.15
N LEU A 274 -9.01 -25.66 -6.19
CA LEU A 274 -10.46 -25.72 -6.11
C LEU A 274 -11.03 -24.40 -6.62
N PRO A 275 -12.02 -24.43 -7.54
CA PRO A 275 -12.70 -23.23 -7.99
C PRO A 275 -13.22 -22.40 -6.81
N PHE A 276 -13.16 -21.07 -6.91
CA PHE A 276 -13.52 -20.17 -5.79
C PHE A 276 -14.81 -20.55 -5.06
N LYS A 277 -15.91 -20.74 -5.81
CA LYS A 277 -17.23 -21.04 -5.25
C LYS A 277 -17.26 -22.38 -4.51
N ASP A 278 -16.54 -23.37 -5.03
CA ASP A 278 -16.46 -24.69 -4.42
C ASP A 278 -15.59 -24.64 -3.18
N GLY A 279 -14.49 -23.88 -3.22
CA GLY A 279 -13.66 -23.63 -2.05
C GLY A 279 -14.40 -22.90 -0.93
N ILE A 280 -15.19 -21.87 -1.25
CA ILE A 280 -16.05 -21.16 -0.29
C ILE A 280 -17.07 -22.12 0.34
N ARG A 281 -17.76 -22.92 -0.48
CA ARG A 281 -18.78 -23.88 0.00
C ARG A 281 -18.17 -25.00 0.84
N ALA A 282 -17.08 -25.61 0.37
CA ALA A 282 -16.42 -26.72 1.05
C ALA A 282 -15.85 -26.32 2.41
N ARG A 283 -15.56 -25.04 2.60
CA ARG A 283 -14.97 -24.48 3.82
C ARG A 283 -15.96 -23.69 4.66
N SER A 284 -17.23 -23.63 4.27
CA SER A 284 -18.27 -22.87 5.00
C SER A 284 -17.93 -21.38 5.22
N ILE A 285 -17.22 -20.75 4.27
CA ILE A 285 -16.85 -19.34 4.39
C ILE A 285 -18.11 -18.46 4.19
N PRO A 286 -18.42 -17.54 5.11
CA PRO A 286 -19.60 -16.69 5.00
C PRO A 286 -19.46 -15.72 3.82
N GLY A 287 -20.55 -15.54 3.06
CA GLY A 287 -20.63 -14.55 1.99
C GLY A 287 -20.68 -13.10 2.50
N LEU A 288 -20.58 -12.14 1.58
CA LEU A 288 -20.69 -10.71 1.90
C LEU A 288 -22.10 -10.17 1.68
N ALA A 289 -22.63 -9.49 2.70
CA ALA A 289 -23.84 -8.68 2.57
C ALA A 289 -23.56 -7.40 1.75
N PRO A 290 -24.54 -6.83 1.03
CA PRO A 290 -24.36 -5.60 0.27
C PRO A 290 -23.81 -4.42 1.09
N GLU A 291 -24.25 -4.27 2.34
CA GLU A 291 -23.82 -3.19 3.24
C GLU A 291 -22.36 -3.37 3.67
N ALA A 292 -21.87 -4.61 3.72
CA ALA A 292 -20.47 -4.94 3.98
C ALA A 292 -19.59 -4.45 2.80
N ILE A 293 -20.08 -4.56 1.56
CA ILE A 293 -19.38 -4.09 0.37
C ILE A 293 -19.26 -2.56 0.39
N ASP A 294 -20.35 -1.84 0.69
CA ASP A 294 -20.34 -0.38 0.78
C ASP A 294 -19.39 0.10 1.89
N ARG A 295 -19.36 -0.61 3.03
CA ARG A 295 -18.43 -0.34 4.13
C ARG A 295 -16.97 -0.52 3.71
N LEU A 296 -16.65 -1.63 3.04
CA LEU A 296 -15.31 -1.92 2.54
C LEU A 296 -14.83 -0.81 1.59
N ALA A 297 -15.68 -0.39 0.65
CA ALA A 297 -15.35 0.67 -0.30
C ALA A 297 -14.99 1.99 0.42
N LYS A 298 -15.76 2.37 1.45
CA LYS A 298 -15.47 3.56 2.26
C LYS A 298 -14.11 3.48 2.97
N LEU A 299 -13.80 2.34 3.59
CA LEU A 299 -12.54 2.13 4.30
C LEU A 299 -11.34 2.26 3.36
N LEU A 300 -11.43 1.62 2.20
CA LEU A 300 -10.37 1.66 1.20
C LEU A 300 -10.21 3.06 0.63
N ASN A 301 -11.30 3.77 0.35
CA ASN A 301 -11.23 5.14 -0.17
C ASN A 301 -10.54 6.12 0.77
N ASN A 302 -10.57 5.87 2.07
CA ASN A 302 -9.91 6.74 3.05
C ASN A 302 -8.55 6.19 3.52
N GLY A 303 -8.23 4.93 3.24
CA GLY A 303 -6.92 4.31 3.49
C GLY A 303 -5.98 4.28 2.28
N ASP A 304 -6.47 4.47 1.06
CA ASP A 304 -5.71 4.22 -0.17
C ASP A 304 -4.50 5.17 -0.37
N PRO A 305 -3.25 4.67 -0.34
CA PRO A 305 -2.07 5.52 -0.52
C PRO A 305 -1.89 6.06 -1.95
N LEU A 306 -2.57 5.48 -2.95
CA LEU A 306 -2.55 5.95 -4.34
C LEU A 306 -3.44 7.17 -4.51
N THR A 307 -4.70 7.09 -4.08
CA THR A 307 -5.70 8.17 -4.28
C THR A 307 -5.80 9.13 -3.11
N SER A 308 -5.53 8.68 -1.89
CA SER A 308 -5.65 9.49 -0.68
C SER A 308 -4.29 10.05 -0.35
N ALA A 309 -4.02 11.23 -0.92
CA ALA A 309 -2.86 12.03 -0.54
C ALA A 309 -3.00 12.51 0.92
N PRO A 310 -1.93 12.87 1.63
CA PRO A 310 -1.98 13.53 2.93
C PRO A 310 -3.01 14.65 3.03
N GLU A 311 -3.24 15.35 1.92
CA GLU A 311 -4.24 16.40 1.74
C GLU A 311 -5.68 15.96 2.09
N THR A 312 -6.01 14.66 2.07
CA THR A 312 -7.35 14.18 2.43
C THR A 312 -7.62 14.26 3.93
N GLN A 313 -6.59 14.41 4.78
CA GLN A 313 -6.76 14.73 6.20
C GLN A 313 -7.34 16.14 6.41
N VAL A 314 -7.15 17.02 5.43
CA VAL A 314 -7.64 18.40 5.49
C VAL A 314 -9.00 18.46 4.80
N PRO A 315 -10.09 18.78 5.52
CA PRO A 315 -11.38 18.95 4.89
C PRO A 315 -11.32 20.15 3.93
N PRO A 316 -11.81 20.00 2.68
CA PRO A 316 -11.75 21.07 1.70
C PRO A 316 -12.66 22.24 2.11
N GLU A 317 -12.22 23.46 1.79
CA GLU A 317 -12.94 24.70 2.06
C GLU A 317 -13.56 25.31 0.78
N GLY A 318 -14.45 26.28 0.94
CA GLY A 318 -15.04 27.03 -0.18
C GLY A 318 -15.79 26.16 -1.20
N LEU A 319 -15.57 26.41 -2.50
CA LEU A 319 -16.22 25.66 -3.59
C LEU A 319 -15.79 24.19 -3.62
N ALA A 320 -14.56 23.88 -3.20
CA ALA A 320 -14.05 22.51 -3.11
C ALA A 320 -14.81 21.70 -2.05
N LYS A 321 -15.26 22.34 -0.95
CA LYS A 321 -16.15 21.73 0.05
C LYS A 321 -17.45 21.21 -0.57
N LEU A 322 -18.03 21.98 -1.49
CA LEU A 322 -19.29 21.64 -2.13
C LEU A 322 -19.13 20.44 -3.07
N ILE A 323 -18.04 20.42 -3.85
CA ILE A 323 -17.64 19.28 -4.68
C ILE A 323 -17.37 18.05 -3.82
N ALA A 324 -16.65 18.21 -2.71
CA ALA A 324 -16.36 17.15 -1.76
C ALA A 324 -17.60 16.60 -1.06
N LEU A 325 -18.60 17.41 -0.75
CA LEU A 325 -19.88 16.96 -0.20
C LEU A 325 -20.69 16.13 -1.21
N ILE A 326 -20.61 16.49 -2.50
CA ILE A 326 -21.24 15.74 -3.59
C ILE A 326 -20.52 14.40 -3.80
N THR A 327 -19.18 14.38 -3.77
CA THR A 327 -18.40 13.14 -3.88
C THR A 327 -18.49 12.28 -2.61
N ARG A 328 -18.62 12.87 -1.42
CA ARG A 328 -18.83 12.18 -0.13
C ARG A 328 -20.00 11.20 -0.18
N ARG A 329 -21.14 11.62 -0.75
CA ARG A 329 -22.34 10.75 -0.85
C ARG A 329 -22.18 9.58 -1.81
N ARG A 330 -21.27 9.67 -2.78
CA ARG A 330 -21.08 8.63 -3.83
C ARG A 330 -19.84 7.77 -3.60
N LEU A 331 -18.81 8.32 -2.95
CA LEU A 331 -17.48 7.74 -2.82
C LEU A 331 -17.02 7.59 -1.37
N GLY A 332 -17.74 8.14 -0.39
CA GLY A 332 -17.36 8.03 1.03
C GLY A 332 -16.10 8.83 1.43
N PHE A 333 -15.55 9.65 0.53
CA PHE A 333 -14.51 10.62 0.88
C PHE A 333 -15.04 11.62 1.91
N TYR A 334 -14.23 11.97 2.91
CA TYR A 334 -14.59 12.94 3.95
C TYR A 334 -15.84 12.56 4.77
N ASP A 335 -16.12 11.26 4.93
CA ASP A 335 -17.06 10.78 5.95
C ASP A 335 -16.51 11.17 7.35
N PRO A 336 -17.31 11.76 8.26
CA PRO A 336 -16.85 12.24 9.57
C PRO A 336 -16.08 11.20 10.36
N GLU A 337 -16.43 9.92 10.20
CA GLU A 337 -15.71 8.81 10.80
C GLU A 337 -14.22 8.80 10.40
N PHE A 338 -13.91 8.98 9.12
CA PHE A 338 -12.53 9.01 8.60
C PHE A 338 -11.89 10.39 8.66
N MET A 339 -12.62 11.42 9.07
CA MET A 339 -12.08 12.75 9.38
C MET A 339 -11.74 12.91 10.86
N SER A 340 -12.06 11.91 11.68
CA SER A 340 -11.74 11.92 13.10
C SER A 340 -10.23 11.77 13.32
N GLU A 341 -9.71 12.49 14.31
CA GLU A 341 -8.32 12.33 14.77
C GLU A 341 -8.02 10.87 15.14
N ASP A 342 -9.01 10.15 15.66
CA ASP A 342 -8.86 8.76 16.10
C ASP A 342 -8.46 7.83 14.95
N TYR A 343 -9.08 7.95 13.77
CA TYR A 343 -8.75 7.11 12.62
C TYR A 343 -7.29 7.27 12.17
N TRP A 344 -6.78 8.51 12.21
CA TRP A 344 -5.45 8.86 11.72
C TRP A 344 -4.34 8.71 12.76
N HIS A 345 -4.64 8.98 14.03
CA HIS A 345 -3.63 9.17 15.07
C HIS A 345 -3.71 8.18 16.23
N VAL A 346 -4.86 7.54 16.48
CA VAL A 346 -4.92 6.51 17.53
C VAL A 346 -4.23 5.24 17.05
N VAL A 347 -3.14 4.92 17.72
CA VAL A 347 -2.40 3.69 17.48
C VAL A 347 -3.09 2.49 18.12
N ARG A 348 -2.95 1.34 17.48
CA ARG A 348 -3.55 0.06 17.86
C ARG A 348 -2.45 -0.92 18.19
N VAL A 349 -2.42 -1.38 19.44
CA VAL A 349 -1.42 -2.32 19.94
C VAL A 349 -1.96 -3.76 19.81
N PRO A 350 -1.27 -4.67 19.11
CA PRO A 350 -1.68 -6.07 19.05
C PRO A 350 -1.43 -6.77 20.39
N CYS A 351 -2.43 -7.44 20.96
CA CYS A 351 -2.27 -8.25 22.16
C CYS A 351 -2.07 -9.75 21.81
N PRO A 352 -0.90 -10.37 22.12
CA PRO A 352 -0.66 -11.79 21.84
C PRO A 352 -1.59 -12.77 22.59
N ARG A 353 -2.21 -12.31 23.68
CA ARG A 353 -3.16 -13.10 24.47
C ARG A 353 -4.60 -12.95 23.99
N CYS A 354 -5.00 -11.77 23.54
CA CYS A 354 -6.37 -11.50 23.10
C CYS A 354 -6.60 -11.73 21.60
N ARG A 355 -5.52 -11.92 20.81
CA ARG A 355 -5.67 -12.31 19.40
C ARG A 355 -6.47 -13.62 19.27
N PRO A 356 -7.29 -13.77 18.22
CA PRO A 356 -7.97 -15.02 17.92
C PRO A 356 -6.98 -16.18 17.75
N ARG A 357 -7.46 -17.39 18.04
CA ARG A 357 -6.68 -18.64 17.94
C ARG A 357 -7.55 -19.74 17.35
N GLY A 358 -7.16 -20.26 16.20
CA GLY A 358 -7.85 -21.35 15.52
C GLY A 358 -9.27 -20.98 15.09
N ARG A 359 -9.52 -19.70 14.74
CA ARG A 359 -10.83 -19.26 14.26
C ARG A 359 -11.23 -20.06 13.03
N ARG A 360 -12.40 -20.70 13.09
CA ARG A 360 -12.95 -21.47 11.97
C ARG A 360 -13.54 -20.52 10.92
N PRO A 361 -13.59 -20.92 9.65
CA PRO A 361 -14.09 -20.04 8.59
C PRO A 361 -15.52 -19.52 8.82
N GLU A 362 -16.40 -20.35 9.37
CA GLU A 362 -17.79 -19.99 9.67
C GLU A 362 -17.95 -19.00 10.83
N GLU A 363 -16.90 -18.77 11.63
CA GLU A 363 -16.90 -17.85 12.78
C GLU A 363 -16.52 -16.41 12.39
N VAL A 364 -16.24 -16.20 11.10
CA VAL A 364 -15.84 -14.89 10.58
C VAL A 364 -17.04 -13.95 10.50
N ASP A 365 -16.91 -12.78 11.13
CA ASP A 365 -17.88 -11.70 11.06
C ASP A 365 -17.27 -10.52 10.29
N TRP A 366 -17.70 -10.36 9.03
CA TRP A 366 -17.18 -9.33 8.14
C TRP A 366 -17.48 -7.91 8.62
N PHE A 367 -18.59 -7.68 9.32
CA PHE A 367 -18.89 -6.35 9.86
C PHE A 367 -18.00 -6.02 11.05
N ARG A 368 -17.78 -6.98 11.96
CA ARG A 368 -16.83 -6.80 13.07
C ARG A 368 -15.39 -6.63 12.58
N HIS A 369 -15.01 -7.32 11.50
CA HIS A 369 -13.72 -7.13 10.83
C HIS A 369 -13.53 -5.69 10.34
N MET A 370 -14.58 -5.10 9.75
CA MET A 370 -14.57 -3.74 9.20
C MET A 370 -15.00 -2.64 10.17
N HIS A 371 -15.30 -3.00 11.42
CA HIS A 371 -15.65 -2.03 12.42
C HIS A 371 -14.39 -1.28 12.82
N LEU A 372 -14.40 0.04 12.65
CA LEU A 372 -13.40 0.86 13.28
C LEU A 372 -13.76 0.86 14.76
N ALA A 373 -12.86 0.37 15.61
CA ALA A 373 -13.07 0.50 17.04
C ALA A 373 -13.29 2.00 17.31
N ASP A 374 -14.43 2.31 17.91
CA ASP A 374 -14.71 3.61 18.50
C ASP A 374 -13.61 3.94 19.53
N SER A 375 -13.67 5.12 20.15
CA SER A 375 -12.81 5.49 21.28
C SER A 375 -12.95 4.55 22.50
N SER A 376 -13.66 3.42 22.35
CA SER A 376 -13.73 2.33 23.30
C SER A 376 -12.33 1.82 23.63
N PRO A 377 -11.99 1.72 24.92
CA PRO A 377 -10.76 1.08 25.36
C PRO A 377 -10.80 -0.44 25.14
N ALA A 378 -11.85 -1.01 24.54
CA ALA A 378 -11.95 -2.45 24.35
C ALA A 378 -10.94 -2.99 23.33
N VAL A 379 -10.64 -4.28 23.50
CA VAL A 379 -9.91 -5.06 22.50
C VAL A 379 -10.86 -5.38 21.33
N ASP A 380 -10.40 -5.18 20.10
CA ASP A 380 -11.18 -5.45 18.89
C ASP A 380 -11.20 -6.92 18.48
N TYR A 381 -11.86 -7.16 17.35
CA TYR A 381 -12.08 -8.47 16.75
C TYR A 381 -10.78 -9.25 16.42
N PHE A 382 -9.62 -8.60 16.29
CA PHE A 382 -8.32 -9.25 16.06
C PHE A 382 -7.36 -9.13 17.23
N GLY A 383 -7.82 -8.64 18.38
CA GLY A 383 -6.97 -8.55 19.56
C GLY A 383 -6.17 -7.26 19.66
N TYR A 384 -6.48 -6.23 18.87
CA TYR A 384 -5.83 -4.92 19.00
C TYR A 384 -6.60 -4.03 19.97
N PHE A 385 -5.93 -3.09 20.63
CA PHE A 385 -6.54 -2.12 21.52
C PHE A 385 -5.87 -0.74 21.37
N PRO A 386 -6.56 0.37 21.70
CA PRO A 386 -5.98 1.69 21.52
C PRO A 386 -4.94 1.97 22.61
N ALA A 387 -3.85 2.66 22.26
CA ALA A 387 -2.89 3.18 23.22
C ALA A 387 -2.61 4.66 22.93
N ARG A 388 -2.35 5.44 23.97
CA ARG A 388 -1.94 6.84 23.79
C ARG A 388 -0.45 6.93 23.48
N ARG A 389 -0.06 8.00 22.79
CA ARG A 389 1.34 8.25 22.40
C ARG A 389 2.28 8.27 23.61
N GLU A 390 1.85 8.83 24.74
CA GLU A 390 2.65 8.87 25.97
C GLU A 390 2.93 7.46 26.50
N GLU A 391 2.01 6.52 26.31
CA GLU A 391 2.20 5.12 26.73
C GLU A 391 3.21 4.40 25.85
N LEU A 392 3.21 4.70 24.55
CA LEU A 392 4.24 4.20 23.62
C LEU A 392 5.63 4.68 24.04
N GLU A 393 5.78 5.97 24.33
CA GLU A 393 7.07 6.55 24.74
C GLU A 393 7.56 6.02 26.10
N ARG A 394 6.64 5.64 27.01
CA ARG A 394 7.00 4.92 28.25
C ARG A 394 7.46 3.48 28.00
N GLY A 395 7.27 2.94 26.80
CA GLY A 395 7.69 1.59 26.43
C GLY A 395 6.88 0.47 27.07
N THR A 396 5.75 0.78 27.73
CA THR A 396 4.88 -0.23 28.35
C THR A 396 3.40 0.18 28.26
N VAL A 397 2.56 -0.79 27.93
CA VAL A 397 1.10 -0.62 27.81
C VAL A 397 0.39 -1.79 28.48
N ARG A 398 -0.76 -1.54 29.12
CA ARG A 398 -1.56 -2.60 29.73
C ARG A 398 -2.73 -2.96 28.83
N CYS A 399 -2.83 -4.22 28.44
CA CYS A 399 -3.97 -4.68 27.65
C CYS A 399 -5.27 -4.59 28.49
N PRO A 400 -6.29 -3.88 28.01
CA PRO A 400 -7.56 -3.72 28.73
C PRO A 400 -8.41 -5.00 28.75
N GLY A 401 -8.20 -5.91 27.80
CA GLY A 401 -8.95 -7.17 27.73
C GLY A 401 -8.45 -8.25 28.68
N CYS A 402 -7.13 -8.51 28.70
CA CYS A 402 -6.53 -9.57 29.54
C CYS A 402 -5.68 -9.06 30.71
N GLY A 403 -5.63 -7.74 30.92
CA GLY A 403 -4.89 -7.10 31.99
C GLY A 403 -3.36 -7.19 31.90
N SER A 404 -2.83 -7.81 30.84
CA SER A 404 -1.40 -8.12 30.70
C SER A 404 -0.59 -6.87 30.37
N GLN A 405 0.54 -6.70 31.05
CA GLN A 405 1.49 -5.64 30.75
C GLN A 405 2.37 -6.07 29.57
N LEU A 406 2.33 -5.29 28.49
CA LEU A 406 3.09 -5.52 27.26
C LEU A 406 4.25 -4.52 27.22
N ARG A 407 5.43 -5.00 26.85
CA ARG A 407 6.59 -4.15 26.60
C ARG A 407 6.64 -3.76 25.13
N LEU A 408 6.84 -2.48 24.88
CA LEU A 408 6.96 -1.90 23.56
C LEU A 408 8.43 -1.57 23.29
N VAL A 409 8.91 -1.97 22.13
CA VAL A 409 10.29 -1.77 21.69
C VAL A 409 10.30 -1.15 20.31
N ASN A 410 11.31 -0.32 20.03
CA ASN A 410 11.59 0.13 18.68
C ASN A 410 12.89 -0.52 18.21
N ARG A 411 12.76 -1.67 17.53
CA ARG A 411 13.90 -2.42 16.98
C ARG A 411 14.18 -2.08 15.51
N ARG A 412 13.22 -1.46 14.82
CA ARG A 412 13.21 -1.25 13.36
C ARG A 412 13.39 0.21 12.94
N GLY A 413 13.65 1.10 13.89
CA GLY A 413 13.92 2.51 13.66
C GLY A 413 12.64 3.29 13.39
N VAL A 414 12.61 4.02 12.28
CA VAL A 414 11.52 4.93 11.94
C VAL A 414 11.00 4.63 10.54
N ARG A 415 9.69 4.75 10.34
CA ARG A 415 9.06 4.83 9.02
C ARG A 415 8.76 6.29 8.71
N THR A 416 8.93 6.68 7.46
CA THR A 416 8.59 8.02 7.00
C THR A 416 7.12 8.09 6.58
N LEU A 417 6.47 9.21 6.86
CA LEU A 417 5.13 9.55 6.41
C LEU A 417 5.18 10.90 5.70
N TRP A 418 4.49 10.98 4.57
CA TRP A 418 4.26 12.24 3.87
C TRP A 418 2.99 12.86 4.43
N VAL A 419 3.08 13.93 5.22
CA VAL A 419 1.92 14.52 5.92
C VAL A 419 1.75 15.99 5.56
N PRO A 420 0.53 16.55 5.58
CA PRO A 420 0.36 17.98 5.43
C PRO A 420 0.73 18.65 6.76
N VAL A 421 1.52 19.71 6.73
CA VAL A 421 1.60 20.64 7.86
C VAL A 421 0.63 21.77 7.55
N MET A 422 -0.38 21.91 8.40
CA MET A 422 -1.22 23.10 8.42
C MET A 422 -0.72 24.01 9.52
N THR A 423 -0.46 25.26 9.17
CA THR A 423 -0.08 26.31 10.12
C THR A 423 -1.14 27.41 10.13
N THR A 424 -1.04 28.35 11.07
CA THR A 424 -1.90 29.54 11.07
C THR A 424 -1.62 30.48 9.89
N GLU A 425 -0.47 30.34 9.23
CA GLU A 425 -0.09 31.11 8.05
C GLU A 425 -0.23 30.24 6.80
N ARG A 426 -1.25 30.49 5.99
CA ARG A 426 -1.57 29.69 4.78
C ARG A 426 -0.40 29.53 3.80
N ASP A 427 0.54 30.48 3.81
CA ASP A 427 1.73 30.47 2.95
C ASP A 427 2.82 29.51 3.44
N GLN A 428 2.71 29.04 4.70
CA GLN A 428 3.59 28.04 5.31
C GLN A 428 3.00 26.63 5.24
N ASP A 429 1.75 26.47 4.77
CA ASP A 429 1.14 25.17 4.55
C ASP A 429 1.93 24.40 3.49
N ARG A 430 2.57 23.32 3.93
CA ARG A 430 3.40 22.50 3.06
C ARG A 430 3.34 21.05 3.50
N PRO A 431 3.41 20.11 2.56
CA PRO A 431 3.68 18.76 2.96
C PRO A 431 5.10 18.64 3.52
N VAL A 432 5.27 17.79 4.52
CA VAL A 432 6.57 17.43 5.07
C VAL A 432 6.70 15.92 5.17
N ILE A 433 7.94 15.46 5.30
CA ILE A 433 8.24 14.10 5.72
C ILE A 433 8.39 14.08 7.23
N GLN A 434 7.61 13.24 7.90
CA GLN A 434 7.74 12.96 9.32
C GLN A 434 8.28 11.55 9.54
N GLU A 435 9.16 11.41 10.53
CA GLU A 435 9.64 10.13 11.00
C GLU A 435 8.79 9.63 12.17
N HIS A 436 8.27 8.41 12.05
CA HIS A 436 7.45 7.76 13.06
C HIS A 436 8.16 6.50 13.54
N LYS A 437 8.37 6.39 14.86
CA LYS A 437 8.96 5.20 15.47
C LYS A 437 8.13 3.96 15.14
N VAL A 438 8.79 2.89 14.70
CA VAL A 438 8.16 1.59 14.52
C VAL A 438 8.12 0.89 15.88
N TRP A 439 7.00 1.03 16.58
CA TRP A 439 6.78 0.35 17.86
C TRP A 439 6.32 -1.08 17.62
N GLU A 440 6.90 -2.02 18.35
CA GLU A 440 6.55 -3.44 18.32
C GLU A 440 6.29 -3.95 19.74
N VAL A 441 5.34 -4.86 19.87
CA VAL A 441 5.15 -5.62 21.11
C VAL A 441 6.24 -6.68 21.23
N GLU A 442 7.04 -6.61 22.30
CA GLU A 442 8.04 -7.61 22.61
C GLU A 442 7.38 -8.93 23.00
N THR A 443 7.57 -9.95 22.17
CA THR A 443 7.17 -11.32 22.48
C THR A 443 8.27 -11.99 23.31
N SER A 444 7.89 -12.53 24.48
CA SER A 444 8.77 -13.29 25.37
C SER A 444 9.08 -14.67 24.83
#